data_AF-A0A842LTS0-F1
#
_entry.id   AF-A0A842LTS0-F1
#
_cell.length_a   1.000
_cell.length_b   1.000
_cell.length_c   1.000
_cell.angle_alpha   90.00
_cell.angle_beta   90.00
_cell.angle_gamma   90.00
#
_symmetry.space_group_name_H-M   'P 1'
#
loop_
_entity.id
_entity.type
_entity.pdbx_description
1 polymer ?
#
loop_
_entity_poly.entity_id
_entity_poly.type
_entity_poly.pdbx_seq_one_letter_code
_entity_poly.pdbx_strand_id
1 'polypeptide(L)'
;MMDERRRMVQDLMERGYIKSEAVRRAMERVPREEFVPEEERHRAYMDIPLPIGEGQTISAPHMVAMIAELLDLEPGMKVLEIGTGCNY
;
A
#
# COMPACT_ATOMS: atom_id res chain seq x y z
N MET A 1 -19.97 9.15 -2.46
CA MET A 1 -19.55 7.73 -2.47
C MET A 1 -18.06 7.71 -2.16
N MET A 2 -17.59 6.85 -1.25
CA MET A 2 -16.14 6.69 -1.03
C MET A 2 -15.52 6.01 -2.25
N ASP A 3 -14.34 6.49 -2.67
CA ASP A 3 -13.52 5.84 -3.69
C ASP A 3 -12.96 4.50 -3.18
N GLU A 4 -12.54 3.60 -4.09
CA GLU A 4 -12.07 2.25 -3.75
C GLU A 4 -10.84 2.26 -2.84
N ARG A 5 -9.97 3.26 -3.00
CA ARG A 5 -8.79 3.47 -2.16
C ARG A 5 -9.16 3.72 -0.71
N ARG A 6 -10.05 4.68 -0.45
CA ARG A 6 -10.51 4.99 0.92
C ARG A 6 -11.23 3.81 1.53
N ARG A 7 -11.99 3.04 0.74
CA ARG A 7 -12.62 1.81 1.23
C ARG A 7 -11.58 0.78 1.67
N MET A 8 -10.57 0.52 0.83
CA MET A 8 -9.45 -0.37 1.20
C MET A 8 -8.75 0.10 2.48
N VAL A 9 -8.45 1.40 2.60
CA VAL A 9 -7.82 1.96 3.82
C VAL A 9 -8.71 1.77 5.05
N GLN A 10 -10.01 2.06 4.93
CA GLN A 10 -10.98 1.86 6.00
C GLN A 10 -11.03 0.39 6.46
N ASP A 11 -11.09 -0.55 5.52
CA ASP A 11 -11.11 -1.99 5.82
C ASP A 11 -9.82 -2.43 6.55
N LEU A 12 -8.67 -1.87 6.17
CA LEU A 12 -7.39 -2.15 6.84
C LEU A 12 -7.30 -1.54 8.25
N MET A 13 -7.94 -0.39 8.49
CA MET A 13 -8.08 0.19 9.83
C MET A 13 -8.98 -0.67 10.72
N GLU A 14 -10.13 -1.12 10.21
CA GLU A 14 -11.06 -1.97 10.95
C GLU A 14 -10.44 -3.32 11.32
N ARG A 15 -9.57 -3.85 10.46
CA ARG A 15 -8.79 -5.08 10.71
C ARG A 15 -7.56 -4.85 11.60
N GLY A 16 -7.24 -3.60 11.95
CA GLY A 16 -6.13 -3.23 12.84
C GLY A 16 -4.75 -3.27 12.21
N TYR A 17 -4.64 -3.32 10.87
CA TYR A 17 -3.37 -3.21 10.16
C TYR A 17 -2.87 -1.77 10.07
N ILE A 18 -3.79 -0.81 10.01
CA ILE A 18 -3.49 0.63 10.09
C ILE A 18 -3.99 1.14 11.43
N LYS A 19 -3.12 1.81 12.17
CA LYS A 19 -3.35 2.33 13.52
C LYS A 19 -2.99 3.79 13.62
N SER A 20 -1.98 4.24 12.87
CA SER A 20 -1.51 5.61 12.89
C SER A 20 -2.16 6.47 11.78
N GLU A 21 -2.39 7.73 12.12
CA GLU A 21 -2.91 8.71 11.17
C GLU A 21 -1.92 8.98 10.01
N ALA A 22 -0.62 8.82 10.27
CA ALA A 22 0.43 8.98 9.26
C ALA A 22 0.32 7.92 8.16
N VAL A 23 0.20 6.64 8.53
CA VAL A 23 0.06 5.53 7.57
C VAL A 23 -1.27 5.63 6.83
N ARG A 24 -2.39 5.93 7.54
CA ARG A 24 -3.70 6.17 6.92
C ARG A 24 -3.61 7.21 5.80
N ARG A 25 -3.06 8.38 6.11
CA ARG A 25 -2.95 9.49 5.14
C ARG A 25 -2.01 9.18 3.99
N ALA A 26 -0.92 8.45 4.23
CA ALA A 26 -0.01 8.03 3.17
C ALA A 26 -0.71 7.11 2.18
N MET A 27 -1.41 6.08 2.67
CA MET A 27 -2.12 5.12 1.82
C MET A 27 -3.33 5.72 1.10
N GLU A 28 -4.02 6.71 1.69
CA GLU A 28 -5.08 7.46 0.99
C GLU A 28 -4.52 8.37 -0.12
N ARG A 29 -3.26 8.84 0.02
CA ARG A 29 -2.64 9.77 -0.91
C ARG A 29 -2.02 9.09 -2.12
N VAL A 30 -1.35 7.95 -1.93
CA VAL A 30 -0.58 7.28 -2.98
C VAL A 30 -1.52 6.46 -3.89
N PRO A 31 -1.54 6.71 -5.21
CA PRO A 31 -2.41 5.98 -6.14
C PRO A 31 -1.84 4.62 -6.51
N ARG A 32 -2.17 3.59 -5.74
CA ARG A 32 -1.72 2.20 -5.96
C ARG A 32 -1.95 1.70 -7.39
N GLU A 33 -3.02 2.14 -8.05
CA GLU A 33 -3.37 1.81 -9.44
C GLU A 33 -2.35 2.29 -10.48
N GLU A 34 -1.50 3.28 -10.15
CA GLU A 34 -0.44 3.76 -11.04
C GLU A 34 0.82 2.87 -10.98
N PHE A 35 0.89 1.95 -10.02
CA PHE A 35 2.03 1.05 -9.80
C PHE A 35 1.74 -0.40 -10.22
N VAL A 36 0.54 -0.66 -10.75
CA VAL A 36 0.15 -1.99 -11.25
C VAL A 36 -0.03 -1.97 -12.77
N PRO A 37 0.24 -3.09 -13.47
CA PRO A 37 -0.06 -3.23 -14.89
C PRO A 37 -1.53 -2.93 -15.21
N GLU A 38 -1.80 -2.48 -16.43
CA GLU A 38 -3.14 -2.04 -16.86
C GLU A 38 -4.19 -3.14 -16.65
N GLU A 39 -3.83 -4.38 -16.94
CA GLU A 39 -4.67 -5.56 -16.76
C GLU A 39 -5.03 -5.84 -15.30
N GLU A 40 -4.22 -5.40 -14.34
CA GLU A 40 -4.42 -5.60 -12.90
C GLU A 40 -5.06 -4.39 -12.21
N ARG A 41 -5.25 -3.24 -12.90
CA ARG A 41 -5.79 -2.00 -12.29
C ARG A 41 -7.15 -2.19 -11.63
N HIS A 42 -8.01 -3.04 -12.21
CA HIS A 42 -9.32 -3.39 -11.64
C HIS A 42 -9.24 -4.12 -10.29
N ARG A 43 -8.04 -4.61 -9.93
CA ARG A 43 -7.74 -5.34 -8.69
C ARG A 43 -6.85 -4.55 -7.75
N ALA A 44 -6.44 -3.33 -8.12
CA ALA A 44 -5.40 -2.56 -7.43
C ALA A 44 -5.65 -2.39 -5.93
N TYR A 45 -6.93 -2.27 -5.53
CA TYR A 45 -7.35 -2.04 -4.15
C TYR A 45 -7.87 -3.28 -3.43
N MET A 46 -7.74 -4.47 -4.03
CA MET A 46 -7.94 -5.72 -3.30
C MET A 46 -6.74 -6.01 -2.40
N ASP A 47 -6.99 -6.52 -1.20
CA ASP A 47 -5.93 -6.86 -0.23
C ASP A 47 -5.21 -8.18 -0.58
N ILE A 48 -4.54 -8.20 -1.73
CA ILE A 48 -3.80 -9.34 -2.28
C ILE A 48 -2.54 -8.85 -3.00
N PRO A 49 -1.49 -9.69 -3.12
CA PRO A 49 -0.39 -9.39 -4.02
C PRO A 49 -0.86 -9.46 -5.48
N LEU A 50 -0.29 -8.61 -6.33
CA LEU A 50 -0.56 -8.60 -7.78
C LEU A 50 0.74 -8.75 -8.57
N PRO A 51 0.73 -9.43 -9.72
CA PRO A 51 1.91 -9.51 -10.58
C PRO A 51 2.25 -8.12 -11.15
N ILE A 52 3.55 -7.83 -11.26
CA ILE A 52 4.07 -6.58 -11.87
C ILE A 52 5.04 -6.84 -13.03
N GLY A 53 5.09 -8.08 -13.52
CA GLY A 53 6.04 -8.53 -14.55
C GLY A 53 7.33 -9.12 -13.96
N GLU A 54 8.15 -9.74 -14.82
CA GLU A 54 9.48 -10.29 -14.46
C GLU A 54 9.50 -11.23 -13.24
N GLY A 55 8.40 -11.97 -13.03
CA GLY A 55 8.23 -12.87 -11.88
C GLY A 55 8.09 -12.16 -10.53
N GLN A 56 7.92 -10.83 -10.51
CA GLN A 56 7.77 -10.02 -9.30
C GLN A 56 6.29 -9.76 -8.99
N THR A 57 6.02 -9.41 -7.73
CA THR A 57 4.70 -8.98 -7.26
C THR A 57 4.79 -7.69 -6.48
N ILE A 58 3.75 -6.85 -6.58
CA ILE A 58 3.51 -5.79 -5.62
C ILE A 58 2.92 -6.41 -4.35
N SER A 59 3.48 -6.08 -3.19
CA SER A 59 2.99 -6.55 -1.89
C SER A 59 1.52 -6.19 -1.67
N ALA A 60 0.79 -7.05 -0.96
CA ALA A 60 -0.59 -6.77 -0.56
C ALA A 60 -0.66 -5.49 0.30
N PRO A 61 -1.74 -4.69 0.18
CA PRO A 61 -1.97 -3.50 0.99
C PRO A 61 -1.74 -3.68 2.50
N HIS A 62 -2.25 -4.76 3.12
CA HIS A 62 -2.03 -4.98 4.56
C HIS A 62 -0.56 -5.20 4.92
N MET A 63 0.23 -5.80 4.02
CA MET A 63 1.66 -6.03 4.25
C MET A 63 2.42 -4.70 4.27
N VAL A 64 2.13 -3.82 3.31
CA VAL A 64 2.72 -2.47 3.25
C VAL A 64 2.31 -1.65 4.47
N ALA A 65 1.04 -1.70 4.87
CA ALA A 65 0.55 -1.05 6.08
C ALA A 65 1.31 -1.53 7.33
N MET A 66 1.44 -2.84 7.53
CA MET A 66 2.15 -3.39 8.69
C MET A 66 3.62 -2.97 8.73
N ILE A 67 4.33 -2.99 7.60
CA ILE A 67 5.72 -2.56 7.54
C ILE A 67 5.84 -1.08 7.92
N ALA A 68 4.96 -0.23 7.38
CA ALA A 68 4.96 1.19 7.67
C ALA A 68 4.65 1.50 9.14
N GLU A 69 3.70 0.79 9.75
CA GLU A 69 3.39 0.90 11.19
C GLU A 69 4.56 0.43 12.07
N LEU A 70 5.24 -0.67 11.69
CA LEU A 70 6.35 -1.22 12.47
C LEU A 70 7.62 -0.38 12.39
N LEU A 71 7.82 0.35 11.30
CA LEU A 71 8.98 1.23 11.13
C LEU A 71 8.89 2.52 11.97
N ASP A 72 7.69 2.89 12.45
CA ASP A 72 7.44 4.08 13.27
C ASP A 72 8.13 5.34 12.71
N LEU A 73 7.87 5.60 11.43
CA LEU A 73 8.59 6.62 10.66
C LEU A 73 8.25 8.03 11.12
N GLU A 74 9.29 8.85 11.32
CA GLU A 74 9.18 10.28 11.59
C GLU A 74 9.75 11.15 10.47
N PRO A 75 9.26 12.39 10.30
CA PRO A 75 9.83 13.34 9.35
C PRO A 75 11.34 13.56 9.60
N GLY A 76 12.15 13.40 8.54
CA GLY A 76 13.60 13.60 8.59
C GLY A 76 14.41 12.30 8.74
N MET A 77 13.76 11.16 8.94
CA MET A 77 14.42 9.85 8.90
C MET A 77 14.97 9.55 7.49
N LYS A 78 16.11 8.85 7.46
CA LYS A 78 16.68 8.28 6.23
C LYS A 78 16.34 6.80 6.21
N VAL A 79 15.67 6.36 5.16
CA VAL A 79 15.18 4.98 5.01
C VAL A 79 15.90 4.33 3.84
N LEU A 80 16.33 3.08 4.03
CA LEU A 80 16.79 2.21 2.95
C LEU A 80 15.73 1.14 2.72
N GLU A 81 15.16 1.14 1.53
CA GLU A 81 14.33 0.05 1.02
C GLU A 81 15.19 -0.81 0.08
N ILE A 82 15.14 -2.13 0.26
CA ILE A 82 15.80 -3.08 -0.64
C ILE A 82 14.71 -3.91 -1.34
N GLY A 83 14.67 -3.81 -2.66
CA GLY A 83 13.67 -4.51 -3.48
C GLY A 83 12.51 -3.60 -3.92
N THR A 84 12.84 -2.50 -4.62
CA THR A 84 11.88 -1.47 -5.05
C THR A 84 10.68 -2.00 -5.84
N GLY A 85 10.85 -3.07 -6.62
CA GLY A 85 9.76 -3.65 -7.42
C GLY A 85 9.12 -2.60 -8.32
N CYS A 86 7.85 -2.28 -8.07
CA CYS A 86 7.10 -1.26 -8.80
C CYS A 86 7.18 0.16 -8.20
N ASN A 87 7.88 0.36 -7.07
CA ASN A 87 8.05 1.66 -6.40
C ASN A 87 6.78 2.24 -5.76
N TYR A 88 5.86 1.37 -5.30
CA TYR A 88 4.61 1.73 -4.60
C TYR A 88 4.85 2.15 -3.15
#